data_AF-A0AB35G0D7-F1
#
_entry.id   AF-A0AB35G0D7-F1
#
_cell.length_a   1.000
_cell.length_b   1.000
_cell.length_c   1.000
_cell.angle_alpha   90.00
_cell.angle_beta   90.00
_cell.angle_gamma   90.00
#
_symmetry.space_group_name_H-M   'P 1'
#
loop_
_entity.id
_entity.type
_entity.pdbx_description
1 polymer ?
#
loop_
_entity_poly.entity_id
_entity_poly.type
_entity_poly.pdbx_seq_one_letter_code
_entity_poly.pdbx_strand_id
1 'polypeptide(L)' 'MNKTTLYVTIIAIILMFVSLVSWIVNQMTFAILSANLGVLILAVAVLWDNRNHLTK' A
#
# COMPACT_ATOMS: atom_id res chain seq x y z
N MET A 1 -0.49 -12.01 -11.43
CA MET A 1 0.01 -11.43 -10.16
C MET A 1 0.84 -12.47 -9.44
N ASN A 2 2.14 -12.23 -9.28
CA ASN A 2 3.02 -13.18 -8.60
C ASN A 2 2.67 -13.27 -7.11
N LYS A 3 3.02 -14.40 -6.45
CA LYS A 3 2.75 -14.61 -5.01
C LYS A 3 3.26 -13.43 -4.16
N THR A 4 4.43 -12.89 -4.50
CA THR A 4 5.01 -11.70 -3.85
C THR A 4 4.10 -10.48 -3.97
N THR A 5 3.63 -10.16 -5.19
CA THR A 5 2.70 -9.05 -5.43
C THR A 5 1.40 -9.23 -4.65
N LEU A 6 0.88 -10.46 -4.54
CA LEU A 6 -0.30 -10.77 -3.72
C LEU A 6 -0.09 -10.43 -2.24
N TYR A 7 1.00 -10.92 -1.63
CA TYR A 7 1.28 -10.63 -0.22
C TYR A 7 1.48 -9.13 0.03
N VAL A 8 2.17 -8.44 -0.87
CA VAL A 8 2.40 -7.00 -0.79
C VAL A 8 1.09 -6.22 -0.87
N THR A 9 0.19 -6.61 -1.79
CA THR A 9 -1.15 -6.01 -1.90
C THR A 9 -1.98 -6.23 -0.62
N ILE A 10 -1.93 -7.42 -0.02
CA ILE A 10 -2.63 -7.70 1.25
C ILE A 10 -2.12 -6.78 2.37
N ILE A 11 -0.79 -6.63 2.50
CA ILE A 11 -0.19 -5.75 3.51
C ILE A 11 -0.63 -4.30 3.31
N ALA A 12 -0.65 -3.81 2.07
CA ALA A 12 -1.10 -2.47 1.77
C ALA A 12 -2.58 -2.24 2.13
N ILE A 13 -3.46 -3.22 1.87
CA ILE A 13 -4.87 -3.15 2.27
C ILE A 13 -5.00 -3.08 3.79
N ILE A 14 -4.22 -3.88 4.53
CA ILE A 14 -4.20 -3.83 6.01
C ILE A 14 -3.76 -2.44 6.49
N LEU A 15 -2.73 -1.85 5.88
CA LEU A 15 -2.26 -0.49 6.18
C LEU A 15 -3.33 0.58 5.93
N MET A 16 -4.08 0.47 4.83
CA MET A 16 -5.20 1.36 4.54
C MET A 16 -6.34 1.21 5.55
N PHE A 17 -6.61 -0.02 6.00
CA PHE A 17 -7.57 -0.26 7.08
C PHE A 17 -7.11 0.34 8.41
N VAL A 18 -5.82 0.16 8.76
CA VAL A 18 -5.22 0.79 9.95
C VAL A 18 -5.35 2.32 9.88
N SER A 19 -5.16 2.92 8.71
CA SER A 19 -5.39 4.36 8.51
C SER A 19 -6.82 4.77 8.87
N LEU A 20 -7.82 4.03 8.39
CA LEU A 20 -9.23 4.31 8.68
C LEU A 20 -9.52 4.24 10.19
N VAL A 21 -9.05 3.17 10.84
CA VAL A 21 -9.21 3.02 12.30
C VAL A 21 -8.53 4.17 13.04
N SER A 22 -7.32 4.54 12.63
CA SER A 22 -6.53 5.61 13.23
C SER A 22 -7.21 6.97 13.12
N TRP A 23 -7.87 7.22 11.98
CA TRP A 23 -8.69 8.42 11.78
C TRP A 23 -9.89 8.45 12.73
N ILE A 24 -10.59 7.32 12.89
CA ILE A 24 -11.74 7.19 13.81
C ILE A 24 -11.34 7.47 15.27
N VAL A 25 -10.15 7.03 15.70
CA VAL A 25 -9.65 7.26 17.06
C VAL A 25 -8.91 8.61 17.23
N ASN A 26 -9.10 9.55 16.30
CA ASN A 26 -8.48 10.89 16.29
C ASN A 26 -6.94 10.92 16.25
N GLN A 27 -6.30 9.85 15.77
CA GLN A 27 -4.84 9.77 15.56
C GLN A 27 -4.47 10.21 14.14
N MET A 28 -4.71 11.48 13.81
CA MET A 28 -4.58 12.04 12.45
C MET A 28 -3.20 11.81 11.82
N THR A 29 -2.11 12.04 12.56
CA THR A 29 -0.75 11.84 12.04
C THR A 29 -0.52 10.40 11.63
N PHE A 30 -0.96 9.44 12.46
CA PHE A 30 -0.77 8.02 12.20
C PHE A 30 -1.67 7.53 11.05
N ALA A 31 -2.89 8.07 10.94
CA ALA A 31 -3.78 7.82 9.79
C ALA A 31 -3.13 8.26 8.47
N ILE A 32 -2.61 9.48 8.40
CA ILE A 32 -1.97 10.01 7.19
C ILE A 32 -0.74 9.17 6.80
N LEU A 33 0.11 8.82 7.78
CA LEU A 33 1.30 8.00 7.51
C LEU A 33 0.95 6.61 7.00
N SER A 34 -0.01 5.93 7.62
CA SER A 34 -0.43 4.59 7.22
C SER A 34 -1.11 4.55 5.85
N ALA A 35 -1.93 5.55 5.51
CA ALA A 35 -2.50 5.70 4.17
C ALA A 35 -1.41 5.89 3.10
N ASN A 36 -0.49 6.83 3.32
CA ASN A 36 0.57 7.14 2.35
C ASN A 36 1.52 5.95 2.15
N LEU A 37 1.88 5.24 3.23
CA LEU A 37 2.68 4.03 3.15
C LEU A 37 1.96 2.92 2.38
N GLY A 38 0.66 2.69 2.63
CA GLY A 38 -0.14 1.72 1.88
C GLY A 38 -0.16 2.03 0.38
N VAL A 39 -0.38 3.29 0.01
CA VAL A 39 -0.36 3.72 -1.40
C VAL A 39 1.03 3.55 -2.02
N LEU A 40 2.10 3.96 -1.31
CA LEU A 40 3.47 3.85 -1.80
C LEU A 40 3.85 2.38 -2.07
N ILE A 41 3.48 1.48 -1.16
CA ILE A 41 3.70 0.04 -1.33
C ILE A 41 2.99 -0.49 -2.57
N LEU A 42 1.73 -0.10 -2.80
CA LEU A 42 1.00 -0.50 -4.02
C LEU A 42 1.64 0.06 -5.29
N ALA A 43 2.03 1.34 -5.28
CA ALA A 43 2.67 1.97 -6.43
C ALA A 43 3.97 1.25 -6.80
N VAL A 44 4.82 0.93 -5.82
CA VAL A 44 6.04 0.15 -6.03
C VAL A 44 5.72 -1.26 -6.54
N ALA A 45 4.73 -1.93 -5.95
CA ALA A 45 4.33 -3.27 -6.38
C ALA A 45 3.84 -3.30 -7.83
N VAL A 46 3.05 -2.30 -8.24
CA VAL A 46 2.54 -2.16 -9.62
C VAL A 46 3.68 -1.89 -10.59
N LEU A 47 4.59 -0.96 -10.26
CA LEU A 47 5.78 -0.70 -11.08
C LEU A 47 6.65 -1.94 -11.23
N TRP A 48 6.82 -2.69 -10.13
CA TRP A 48 7.61 -3.92 -10.14
C TRP A 48 6.98 -5.02 -10.99
N ASP A 49 5.67 -5.22 -10.90
CA ASP A 49 4.95 -6.24 -11.69
C ASP A 49 4.97 -5.88 -13.20
N ASN A 50 4.91 -4.58 -13.53
CA ASN A 50 4.89 -4.08 -14.91
C ASN A 50 6.27 -3.68 -15.46
N ARG A 51 7.36 -3.86 -14.72
CA ARG A 51 8.71 -3.36 -15.08
C ARG A 51 9.12 -3.74 -16.51
N ASN A 52 8.86 -4.96 -16.93
CA ASN A 52 9.25 -5.47 -18.25
C ASN A 52 8.51 -4.79 -19.42
N HIS A 53 7.34 -4.21 -19.16
CA HIS A 53 6.57 -3.43 -20.13
C HIS A 53 6.99 -1.96 -20.15
N LEU A 54 7.46 -1.43 -19.00
CA LEU A 54 7.85 -0.03 -18.83
C LEU A 54 9.30 0.26 -19.26
N THR A 55 10.16 -0.76 -19.30
CA THR A 55 11.58 -0.63 -19.67
C THR A 55 11.92 -1.23 -21.04
N LYS A 56 10.91 -1.45 -21.88
CA LYS A 56 11.06 -1.83 -23.29
C LYS A 56 10.80 -0.62 -24.17
#